data_AF-A0A4Y2S9A6-F1
#
_entry.id   AF-A0A4Y2S9A6-F1
#
_cell.length_a   1.000
_cell.length_b   1.000
_cell.length_c   1.000
_cell.angle_alpha   90.00
_cell.angle_beta   90.00
_cell.angle_gamma   90.00
#
_symmetry.space_group_name_H-M   'P 1'
#
loop_
_entity.id
_entity.type
_entity.pdbx_description
1 polymer ?
#
loop_
_entity_poly.entity_id
_entity_poly.type
_entity_poly.pdbx_seq_one_letter_code
_entity_poly.pdbx_strand_id
1 'polypeptide(L)'
;MRNLAAEKFSEDVFKTIWMQRLPTSIQQILSVSNDNLDGLSLIADKVNEISHFDTVDNAVASDNSLIQSFIDEIAELRAEIKLISRPRFRQSSRGRQNCNSRVRSTSNSRKSQIKRICWYHRRFVQKAAKCVSPCDFQEN
;
A
#
# COMPACT_ATOMS: atom_id res chain seq x y z
N MET A 1 35.98 -32.50 1.76
CA MET A 1 36.55 -32.90 0.44
C MET A 1 37.61 -33.99 0.55
N ARG A 2 38.50 -33.96 1.57
CA ARG A 2 39.52 -35.01 1.78
C ARG A 2 38.95 -36.43 1.94
N ASN A 3 37.90 -36.61 2.76
CA ASN A 3 37.38 -37.93 3.12
C ASN A 3 36.81 -38.80 1.97
N LEU A 4 36.53 -38.22 0.80
CA LEU A 4 35.94 -38.94 -0.34
C LEU A 4 36.97 -39.30 -1.43
N ALA A 5 38.16 -38.71 -1.38
CA ALA A 5 39.13 -38.76 -2.48
C ALA A 5 40.58 -38.94 -2.01
N ALA A 6 40.79 -39.12 -0.69
CA ALA A 6 42.11 -39.27 -0.06
C ALA A 6 42.97 -40.40 -0.63
N GLU A 7 42.37 -41.42 -1.23
CA GLU A 7 43.10 -42.57 -1.80
C GLU A 7 43.59 -42.33 -3.24
N LYS A 8 43.07 -41.32 -3.95
CA LYS A 8 43.32 -41.14 -5.40
C LYS A 8 44.07 -39.87 -5.77
N PHE A 9 44.16 -38.89 -4.87
CA PHE A 9 44.76 -37.58 -5.17
C PHE A 9 45.76 -37.17 -4.09
N SER A 10 46.91 -36.62 -4.50
CA SER A 10 47.92 -36.11 -3.57
C SER A 10 47.43 -34.82 -2.87
N GLU A 11 48.00 -34.55 -1.70
CA GLU A 11 47.68 -33.34 -0.91
C GLU A 11 47.93 -32.05 -1.69
N ASP A 12 48.93 -32.05 -2.58
CA ASP A 12 49.24 -30.92 -3.47
C ASP A 12 48.13 -30.61 -4.46
N VAL A 13 47.45 -31.63 -4.98
CA VAL A 13 46.29 -31.44 -5.87
C VAL A 13 45.12 -30.81 -5.11
N PHE A 14 44.90 -31.22 -3.86
CA PHE A 14 43.90 -30.56 -3.03
C PHE A 14 44.29 -29.12 -2.71
N LYS A 15 45.57 -28.86 -2.43
CA LYS A 15 46.09 -27.51 -2.14
C LYS A 15 45.87 -26.59 -3.34
N THR A 16 46.19 -27.05 -4.55
CA THR A 16 45.98 -26.27 -5.79
C THR A 16 44.50 -26.01 -6.08
N ILE A 17 43.63 -27.03 -6.02
CA ILE A 17 42.18 -26.85 -6.25
C ILE A 17 41.56 -25.93 -5.20
N TRP A 18 41.96 -26.10 -3.93
CA TRP A 18 41.46 -25.28 -2.84
C TRP A 18 41.91 -23.82 -2.99
N MET A 19 43.19 -23.57 -3.29
CA MET A 19 43.71 -22.24 -3.59
C MET A 19 42.98 -21.58 -4.76
N GLN A 20 42.73 -22.30 -5.87
CA GLN A 20 42.01 -21.79 -7.04
C GLN A 20 40.57 -21.33 -6.73
N ARG A 21 39.94 -21.84 -5.66
CA ARG A 21 38.58 -21.45 -5.26
C ARG A 21 38.52 -20.23 -4.36
N LEU A 22 39.66 -19.75 -3.85
CA LEU A 22 39.72 -18.59 -2.97
C LEU A 22 39.80 -17.28 -3.76
N PRO A 23 39.30 -16.16 -3.20
CA PRO A 23 39.56 -14.82 -3.74
C PRO A 23 41.05 -14.52 -3.88
N THR A 24 41.41 -13.69 -4.87
CA THR A 24 42.80 -13.33 -5.18
C THR A 24 43.54 -12.69 -4.01
N SER A 25 42.86 -11.89 -3.20
CA SER A 25 43.41 -11.27 -1.99
C SER A 25 43.89 -12.32 -0.97
N ILE A 26 43.10 -13.38 -0.77
CA ILE A 26 43.44 -14.48 0.14
C ILE A 26 44.57 -15.33 -0.45
N GLN A 27 44.54 -15.61 -1.76
CA GLN A 27 45.59 -16.37 -2.45
C GLN A 27 46.97 -15.70 -2.32
N GLN A 28 47.04 -14.36 -2.44
CA GLN A 28 48.29 -13.61 -2.31
C GLN A 28 48.92 -13.78 -0.94
N ILE A 29 48.10 -13.75 0.13
CA ILE A 29 48.58 -13.92 1.51
C ILE A 29 49.04 -15.35 1.76
N LEU A 30 48.25 -16.33 1.29
CA LEU A 30 48.58 -17.75 1.44
C LEU A 30 49.77 -18.20 0.59
N SER A 31 50.14 -17.46 -0.47
CA SER A 31 51.30 -17.80 -1.31
C SER A 31 52.64 -17.71 -0.57
N VAL A 32 52.68 -16.97 0.55
CA VAL A 32 53.87 -16.78 1.38
C VAL A 32 54.02 -17.88 2.42
N SER A 33 52.93 -18.58 2.79
CA SER A 33 52.94 -19.64 3.80
C SER A 33 53.15 -21.02 3.18
N ASN A 34 54.03 -21.82 3.78
CA ASN A 34 54.31 -23.20 3.37
C ASN A 34 53.64 -24.25 4.26
N ASP A 35 52.52 -23.90 4.88
CA ASP A 35 51.82 -24.77 5.80
C ASP A 35 51.09 -25.92 5.09
N ASN A 36 50.70 -26.91 5.89
CA ASN A 36 49.76 -27.94 5.48
C ASN A 36 48.38 -27.33 5.19
N LEU A 37 47.53 -28.07 4.48
CA LEU A 37 46.22 -27.58 4.05
C LEU A 37 45.33 -27.13 5.22
N ASP A 38 45.45 -27.78 6.38
CA ASP A 38 44.69 -27.42 7.58
C ASP A 38 45.17 -26.07 8.15
N GLY A 39 46.49 -25.85 8.22
CA GLY A 39 47.07 -24.57 8.62
C GLY A 39 46.74 -23.43 7.66
N LEU A 40 46.79 -23.70 6.35
CA LEU A 40 46.37 -22.73 5.34
C LEU A 40 44.89 -22.38 5.47
N SER A 41 44.03 -23.35 5.78
CA SER A 41 42.60 -23.09 6.00
C SER A 41 42.36 -22.13 7.16
N LEU A 42 43.10 -22.29 8.27
CA LEU A 42 43.02 -21.39 9.41
C LEU A 42 43.49 -19.97 9.08
N ILE A 43 44.53 -19.84 8.26
CA ILE A 43 45.00 -18.52 7.81
C ILE A 43 43.96 -17.88 6.88
N ALA A 44 43.38 -18.66 5.96
CA ALA A 44 42.34 -18.18 5.05
C ALA A 44 41.11 -17.67 5.83
N ASP A 45 40.66 -18.41 6.85
CA ASP A 45 39.53 -18.03 7.69
C ASP A 45 39.80 -16.72 8.43
N LYS A 46 40.98 -16.59 9.04
CA LYS A 46 41.39 -15.34 9.72
C LYS A 46 41.46 -14.15 8.76
N VAL A 47 42.02 -14.34 7.57
CA VAL A 47 42.09 -13.29 6.54
C VAL A 47 40.67 -12.91 6.09
N ASN A 48 39.80 -13.89 5.90
CA ASN A 48 38.42 -13.65 5.50
C ASN A 48 37.64 -12.84 6.56
N GLU A 49 37.83 -13.16 7.84
CA GLU A 49 37.25 -12.40 8.98
C GLU A 49 37.73 -10.95 9.01
N ILE A 50 39.01 -10.69 8.71
CA ILE A 50 39.56 -9.33 8.67
C ILE A 50 39.07 -8.58 7.41
N SER A 51 39.02 -9.25 6.26
CA SER A 51 38.63 -8.66 4.98
C SER A 51 37.15 -8.28 4.89
N HIS A 52 36.29 -8.84 5.75
CA HIS A 52 34.88 -8.47 5.85
C HIS A 52 34.66 -7.01 6.28
N PHE A 53 35.70 -6.29 6.69
CA PHE A 53 35.60 -4.86 6.98
C PHE A 53 35.69 -3.95 5.73
N ASP A 54 36.13 -4.46 4.57
CA ASP A 54 36.33 -3.64 3.36
C ASP A 54 35.41 -3.99 2.17
N THR A 55 34.56 -5.02 2.27
CA THR A 55 33.60 -5.36 1.19
C THR A 55 32.25 -4.68 1.38
N VAL A 56 32.26 -3.38 1.66
CA VAL A 56 31.18 -2.47 1.28
C VAL A 56 31.74 -1.64 0.12
N ASP A 57 30.95 -1.43 -0.94
CA ASP A 57 31.31 -0.76 -2.20
C ASP A 57 32.16 -1.61 -3.16
N ASN A 58 31.59 -2.36 -4.10
CA ASN A 58 31.08 -1.76 -5.33
C ASN A 58 29.94 -2.57 -5.99
N ALA A 59 29.60 -3.76 -5.48
CA ALA A 59 28.48 -4.55 -5.99
C ALA A 59 27.12 -4.02 -5.47
N VAL A 60 27.12 -3.39 -4.30
CA VAL A 60 25.92 -2.86 -3.65
C VAL A 60 25.35 -1.64 -4.39
N ALA A 61 26.15 -0.90 -5.17
CA ALA A 61 25.64 0.24 -5.93
C ALA A 61 24.66 -0.17 -7.05
N SER A 62 24.95 -1.27 -7.74
CA SER A 62 24.06 -1.81 -8.79
C SER A 62 22.80 -2.44 -8.18
N ASP A 63 22.97 -3.17 -7.08
CA ASP A 63 21.83 -3.78 -6.37
C ASP A 63 20.95 -2.72 -5.71
N ASN A 64 21.52 -1.61 -5.20
CA ASN A 64 20.76 -0.50 -4.64
C ASN A 64 19.87 0.19 -5.69
N SER A 65 20.34 0.37 -6.92
CA SER A 65 19.50 0.95 -7.98
C SER A 65 18.32 0.04 -8.32
N LEU A 66 18.55 -1.27 -8.36
CA LEU A 66 17.53 -2.26 -8.68
C LEU A 66 16.54 -2.43 -7.51
N ILE A 67 17.03 -2.46 -6.28
CA ILE A 67 16.22 -2.43 -5.06
C ILE A 67 15.39 -1.15 -4.98
N GLN A 68 15.96 0.01 -5.31
CA GLN A 68 15.23 1.28 -5.33
C GLN A 68 14.13 1.27 -6.38
N SER A 69 14.40 0.73 -7.58
CA SER A 69 13.38 0.57 -8.63
C SER A 69 12.22 -0.33 -8.18
N PHE A 70 12.50 -1.42 -7.47
CA PHE A 70 11.45 -2.28 -6.91
C PHE A 70 10.68 -1.60 -5.77
N ILE A 71 11.34 -0.79 -4.94
CA ILE A 71 10.66 -0.02 -3.89
C ILE A 71 9.67 0.97 -4.53
N ASP A 72 10.10 1.64 -5.60
CA ASP A 72 9.27 2.60 -6.32
C ASP A 72 8.08 1.92 -7.01
N GLU A 73 8.31 0.78 -7.68
CA GLU A 73 7.24 -0.03 -8.31
C GLU A 73 6.24 -0.55 -7.26
N ILE A 74 6.71 -1.04 -6.11
CA ILE A 74 5.85 -1.47 -5.01
C ILE A 74 5.04 -0.29 -4.45
N ALA A 75 5.61 0.90 -4.38
CA ALA A 75 4.91 2.10 -3.92
C ALA A 75 3.79 2.51 -4.90
N GLU A 76 4.05 2.44 -6.20
CA GLU A 76 3.08 2.72 -7.26
C GLU A 76 1.92 1.71 -7.25
N LEU A 77 2.22 0.41 -7.21
CA LEU A 77 1.20 -0.64 -7.12
C LEU A 77 0.34 -0.49 -5.85
N ARG A 78 0.94 -0.12 -4.71
CA ARG A 78 0.19 0.18 -3.48
C ARG A 78 -0.73 1.39 -3.64
N ALA A 79 -0.34 2.41 -4.40
CA ALA A 79 -1.17 3.56 -4.69
C ALA A 79 -2.37 3.19 -5.59
N GLU A 80 -2.14 2.37 -6.63
CA GLU A 80 -3.21 1.85 -7.49
C GLU A 80 -4.21 0.99 -6.71
N ILE A 81 -3.72 0.08 -5.86
CA ILE A 81 -4.58 -0.74 -4.99
C ILE A 81 -5.39 0.14 -4.03
N LYS A 82 -4.85 1.28 -3.56
CA LYS A 82 -5.63 2.22 -2.75
C LYS A 82 -6.73 2.92 -3.55
N LEU A 83 -6.51 3.23 -4.83
CA LEU A 83 -7.52 3.82 -5.70
C LEU A 83 -8.62 2.82 -6.06
N ILE A 84 -8.25 1.56 -6.29
CA ILE A 84 -9.18 0.47 -6.63
C ILE A 84 -9.94 -0.01 -5.40
N SER A 85 -9.25 -0.19 -4.26
CA SER A 85 -9.86 -0.63 -3.00
C SER A 85 -10.59 0.48 -2.26
N ARG A 86 -10.48 1.73 -2.73
CA ARG A 86 -11.35 2.81 -2.27
C ARG A 86 -12.77 2.29 -2.45
N PRO A 87 -13.52 2.06 -1.36
CA PRO A 87 -14.88 1.61 -1.50
C PRO A 87 -15.55 2.63 -2.41
N ARG A 88 -16.09 2.15 -3.53
CA ARG A 88 -17.21 2.85 -4.17
C ARG A 88 -18.31 2.83 -3.11
N PHE A 89 -18.20 3.73 -2.13
CA PHE A 89 -19.34 4.35 -1.53
C PHE A 89 -20.02 5.02 -2.71
N ARG A 90 -20.78 4.18 -3.43
CA ARG A 90 -21.87 4.62 -4.26
C ARG A 90 -22.57 5.61 -3.35
N GLN A 91 -22.57 6.86 -3.80
CA GLN A 91 -23.52 7.86 -3.37
C GLN A 91 -24.91 7.27 -3.62
N SER A 92 -25.34 6.40 -2.72
CA SER A 92 -26.62 5.71 -2.72
C SER A 92 -27.18 5.73 -1.31
N SER A 93 -26.96 6.84 -0.62
CA SER A 93 -27.85 7.36 0.40
C SER A 93 -28.26 8.79 0.05
N ARG A 94 -28.64 9.01 -1.22
CA ARG A 94 -29.83 9.83 -1.50
C ARG A 94 -31.10 9.11 -1.06
N GLY A 95 -31.03 8.35 0.04
CA GLY A 95 -32.18 8.10 0.87
C GLY A 95 -32.63 9.47 1.30
N ARG A 96 -33.71 9.94 0.67
CA ARG A 96 -34.56 11.00 1.18
C ARG A 96 -34.86 10.63 2.63
N GLN A 97 -34.02 11.06 3.56
CA GLN A 97 -34.43 11.30 4.92
C GLN A 97 -35.34 12.52 4.84
N ASN A 98 -36.58 12.23 4.41
CA ASN A 98 -37.71 13.11 4.57
C ASN A 98 -38.06 13.09 6.06
N CYS A 99 -37.14 13.54 6.92
CA CYS A 99 -37.44 13.92 8.29
C CYS A 99 -38.11 15.30 8.27
N ASN A 100 -39.15 15.45 7.45
CA ASN A 100 -40.12 16.52 7.58
C ASN A 100 -41.19 16.06 8.57
N SER A 101 -40.74 15.61 9.75
CA SER A 101 -41.53 15.64 10.97
C SER A 101 -41.64 17.11 11.39
N ARG A 102 -42.30 17.94 10.56
CA ARG A 102 -42.97 19.11 11.08
C ARG A 102 -44.14 18.57 11.87
N VAL A 103 -43.89 18.39 13.16
CA VAL A 103 -44.92 18.49 14.18
C VAL A 103 -45.56 19.86 14.01
N ARG A 104 -46.57 19.96 13.14
CA ARG A 104 -47.53 21.05 13.19
C ARG A 104 -48.56 20.62 14.20
N SER A 105 -48.31 20.97 15.45
CA SER A 105 -49.36 21.14 16.45
C SER A 105 -50.37 22.14 15.86
N THR A 106 -51.43 21.65 15.24
CA THR A 106 -52.61 22.48 14.94
C THR A 106 -53.64 22.27 16.03
N SER A 107 -53.27 22.68 17.24
CA SER A 107 -54.22 23.22 18.20
C SER A 107 -54.61 24.63 17.74
N ASN A 108 -55.79 24.74 17.14
CA ASN A 108 -56.61 25.96 17.00
C ASN A 108 -57.90 25.47 16.31
N SER A 109 -58.93 25.00 17.01
CA SER A 109 -59.70 25.78 18.00
C SER A 109 -59.65 27.29 17.78
N ARG A 110 -59.95 27.74 16.56
CA ARG A 110 -60.57 29.06 16.36
C ARG A 110 -61.63 28.94 15.29
N LYS A 111 -62.87 28.85 15.76
CA LYS A 111 -64.02 29.41 15.08
C LYS A 111 -63.65 30.82 14.63
N SER A 112 -63.55 31.05 13.33
CA SER A 112 -63.78 32.37 12.76
C SER A 112 -64.51 32.17 11.45
N GLN A 113 -65.77 32.61 11.41
CA GLN A 113 -66.57 32.81 10.20
C GLN A 113 -65.84 33.72 9.22
N ILE A 114 -64.91 33.21 8.41
CA ILE A 114 -64.20 34.00 7.41
C ILE A 114 -63.84 33.06 6.25
N LYS A 115 -64.69 33.03 5.22
CA LYS A 115 -64.50 32.44 3.88
C LYS A 115 -63.73 31.10 3.85
N ARG A 116 -64.41 29.98 3.59
CA ARG A 116 -63.74 28.70 3.32
C ARG A 116 -62.96 28.81 2.01
N ILE A 117 -61.69 29.21 2.05
CA ILE A 117 -60.85 29.30 0.85
C ILE A 117 -60.13 27.96 0.65
N CYS A 118 -60.25 27.36 -0.54
CA CYS A 118 -59.63 26.08 -0.84
C CYS A 118 -58.09 26.16 -0.86
N TRP A 119 -57.43 25.01 -0.73
CA TRP A 119 -55.96 24.95 -0.64
C TRP A 119 -55.25 25.65 -1.82
N TYR A 120 -55.80 25.53 -3.03
CA TYR A 120 -55.24 26.15 -4.22
C TYR A 120 -55.29 27.68 -4.15
N HIS A 121 -56.43 28.27 -3.78
CA HIS A 121 -56.54 29.72 -3.58
C HIS A 121 -55.74 30.20 -2.35
N ARG A 122 -55.56 29.38 -1.31
CA ARG A 122 -54.68 29.72 -0.18
C ARG A 122 -53.20 29.78 -0.58
N ARG A 123 -52.80 28.98 -1.57
CA ARG A 123 -51.40 28.89 -2.03
C ARG A 123 -51.07 29.82 -3.19
N PHE A 124 -52.01 30.02 -4.10
CA PHE A 124 -51.79 30.72 -5.38
C PHE A 124 -52.65 31.97 -5.55
N VAL A 125 -53.63 32.21 -4.66
CA VAL A 125 -54.55 33.36 -4.71
C VAL A 125 -55.19 33.45 -6.10
N GLN A 126 -55.09 34.59 -6.81
CA GLN A 126 -55.66 34.80 -8.15
C GLN A 126 -55.06 33.90 -9.24
N LYS A 127 -53.87 33.32 -9.02
CA LYS A 127 -53.20 32.43 -9.99
C LYS A 127 -53.60 30.96 -9.84
N ALA A 128 -54.62 30.65 -9.04
CA ALA A 128 -55.07 29.28 -8.83
C ALA A 128 -55.76 28.73 -10.09
N ALA A 129 -55.12 27.82 -10.80
CA ALA A 129 -55.70 27.16 -11.98
C ALA A 129 -56.81 26.14 -11.65
N LYS A 130 -57.00 25.81 -10.36
CA LYS A 130 -57.98 24.82 -9.90
C LYS A 130 -58.67 25.32 -8.63
N CYS A 131 -59.99 25.33 -8.65
CA CYS A 131 -60.83 25.59 -7.48
C CYS A 131 -61.55 24.30 -7.06
N VAL A 132 -61.69 24.07 -5.76
CA VAL A 132 -62.44 22.93 -5.20
C VAL A 132 -63.53 23.47 -4.29
N SER A 133 -64.79 23.11 -4.60
CA SER A 133 -65.96 23.52 -3.81
C SER A 133 -66.05 22.78 -2.46
N PRO A 134 -66.60 23.41 -1.41
CA PRO A 134 -67.04 24.81 -1.35
C PRO A 134 -65.87 25.78 -1.11
N CYS A 135 -65.70 26.78 -1.99
CA CYS A 135 -64.64 27.79 -1.91
C CYS A 135 -65.22 29.21 -2.03
N ASP A 136 -65.05 30.04 -1.01
CA ASP A 136 -65.63 31.39 -0.92
C ASP A 136 -64.67 32.50 -1.43
N PHE A 137 -63.70 32.14 -2.27
CA PHE A 137 -62.74 33.08 -2.84
C PHE A 137 -63.42 33.94 -3.92
N GLN A 138 -63.42 35.26 -3.73
CA GLN A 138 -63.87 36.24 -4.72
C GLN A 138 -62.66 37.03 -5.18
N GLU A 139 -62.47 37.09 -6.50
CA GLU A 139 -61.51 37.97 -7.13
C GLU A 139 -62.04 39.41 -7.04
N ASN A 140 -61.24 40.32 -6.47
CA ASN A 140 -61.56 41.76 -6.41
C ASN A 140 -61.14 42.45 -7.69
#